data_AF-A0A969X902-F1
#
_entry.id   AF-A0A969X902-F1
#
_cell.length_a   1.000
_cell.length_b   1.000
_cell.length_c   1.000
_cell.angle_alpha   90.00
_cell.angle_beta   90.00
_cell.angle_gamma   90.00
#
_symmetry.space_group_name_H-M   'P 1'
#
loop_
_entity.id
_entity.type
_entity.pdbx_description
1 polymer ?
#
loop_
_entity_poly.entity_id
_entity_poly.type
_entity_poly.pdbx_seq_one_letter_code
_entity_poly.pdbx_strand_id
1 'polypeptide(L)'
;MALQRVEGREQPYWALGIFKIRIPLIHYRWEWAEALQALIMCATCLGAIPILTEVLGVPFEVALTMVIINSILYNLHSFFGDPVVPGWITPAIPLTTAYLTQYQMGPERIKALIALQLLVGVFFLVMGFTGLAKRV
;
A
#
# COMPACT_ATOMS: atom_id res chain seq x y z
N MET A 1 -1.16 28.01 -6.03
CA MET A 1 -2.40 27.94 -6.84
C MET A 1 -2.28 26.67 -7.66
N ALA A 2 -3.13 25.67 -7.43
CA ALA A 2 -3.04 24.40 -8.15
C ALA A 2 -3.22 24.65 -9.67
N LEU A 3 -2.45 23.95 -10.50
CA LEU A 3 -2.57 24.04 -11.95
C LEU A 3 -4.03 23.76 -12.35
N GLN A 4 -4.66 24.68 -13.09
CA GLN A 4 -6.02 24.47 -13.56
C GLN A 4 -6.01 23.42 -14.67
N ARG A 5 -6.84 22.36 -14.52
CA ARG A 5 -7.07 21.42 -15.62
C ARG A 5 -7.71 22.17 -16.79
N VAL A 6 -7.25 21.88 -17.99
CA VAL A 6 -8.00 22.23 -19.21
C VAL A 6 -9.20 21.28 -19.29
N GLU A 7 -10.42 21.80 -19.46
CA GLU A 7 -11.62 20.96 -19.54
C GLU A 7 -11.46 19.83 -20.57
N GLY A 8 -11.81 18.61 -20.19
CA GLY A 8 -11.67 17.41 -21.02
C GLY A 8 -10.27 16.77 -21.03
N ARG A 9 -9.26 17.35 -20.37
CA ARG A 9 -7.93 16.74 -20.25
C ARG A 9 -7.68 16.14 -18.86
N GLU A 10 -6.73 15.21 -18.78
CA GLU A 10 -6.26 14.62 -17.53
C GLU A 10 -5.75 15.70 -16.56
N GLN A 11 -5.82 15.41 -15.25
CA GLN A 11 -5.25 16.29 -14.22
C GLN A 11 -3.77 16.58 -14.53
N PRO A 12 -3.27 17.82 -14.32
CA PRO A 12 -1.87 18.16 -14.57
C PRO A 12 -0.93 17.18 -13.88
N TYR A 13 0.14 16.76 -14.55
CA TYR A 13 1.17 15.89 -13.98
C TYR A 13 2.53 16.19 -14.61
N TRP A 14 3.60 15.84 -13.91
CA TRP A 14 4.93 15.75 -14.51
C TRP A 14 5.15 14.34 -15.05
N ALA A 15 5.39 14.23 -16.36
CA ALA A 15 5.65 12.94 -16.99
C ALA A 15 7.05 12.45 -16.60
N LEU A 16 7.14 11.26 -16.00
CA LEU A 16 8.38 10.55 -15.74
C LEU A 16 8.29 9.14 -16.35
N GLY A 17 8.40 9.07 -17.68
CA GLY A 17 8.28 7.81 -18.43
C GLY A 17 6.88 7.20 -18.31
N ILE A 18 6.77 6.02 -17.71
CA ILE A 18 5.48 5.35 -17.44
C ILE A 18 4.71 5.98 -16.26
N PHE A 19 5.38 6.80 -15.44
CA PHE A 19 4.80 7.41 -14.25
C PHE A 19 4.29 8.82 -14.51
N LYS A 20 3.18 9.17 -13.87
CA LYS A 20 2.58 10.50 -13.93
C LYS A 20 2.70 11.13 -12.55
N ILE A 21 3.78 11.87 -12.29
CA ILE A 21 4.00 12.43 -10.96
C ILE A 21 2.93 13.47 -10.64
N ARG A 22 2.19 13.23 -9.55
CA ARG A 22 1.15 14.13 -9.04
C ARG A 22 1.48 14.54 -7.62
N ILE A 23 1.76 15.82 -7.45
CA ILE A 23 2.07 16.40 -6.14
C ILE A 23 0.84 17.13 -5.60
N PRO A 24 0.38 16.82 -4.37
CA PRO A 24 -0.71 17.55 -3.73
C PRO A 24 -0.42 19.05 -3.67
N LEU A 25 -1.46 19.88 -3.76
CA LEU A 25 -1.43 21.36 -3.75
C LEU A 25 -0.85 22.03 -5.01
N ILE A 26 -0.03 21.31 -5.80
CA ILE A 26 0.52 21.80 -7.07
C ILE A 26 -0.33 21.28 -8.25
N HIS A 27 -0.54 19.97 -8.30
CA HIS A 27 -1.17 19.28 -9.43
C HIS A 27 -2.67 19.07 -9.24
N TYR A 28 -3.13 19.02 -7.99
CA TYR A 28 -4.54 18.93 -7.64
C TYR A 28 -4.83 19.77 -6.40
N ARG A 29 -6.07 20.22 -6.28
CA ARG A 29 -6.54 21.06 -5.16
C ARG A 29 -6.69 20.22 -3.91
N TRP A 30 -6.63 20.87 -2.76
CA TRP A 30 -7.02 20.25 -1.50
C TRP A 30 -8.53 20.07 -1.47
N GLU A 31 -8.99 18.83 -1.47
CA GLU A 31 -10.40 18.46 -1.32
C GLU A 31 -10.64 17.90 0.08
N TRP A 32 -11.56 18.51 0.83
CA TRP A 32 -11.84 18.10 2.20
C TRP A 32 -12.43 16.68 2.30
N ALA A 33 -13.17 16.25 1.29
CA ALA A 33 -13.69 14.89 1.20
C ALA A 33 -12.56 13.85 1.12
N GLU A 34 -11.54 14.11 0.29
CA GLU A 34 -10.35 13.24 0.15
C GLU A 34 -9.51 13.24 1.44
N ALA A 35 -9.36 14.41 2.08
CA ALA A 35 -8.64 14.53 3.35
C ALA A 35 -9.31 13.72 4.47
N LEU A 36 -10.64 13.78 4.57
CA LEU A 36 -11.39 12.99 5.55
C LEU A 36 -11.30 11.48 5.24
N GLN A 37 -11.42 11.09 3.97
CA GLN A 37 -11.26 9.70 3.55
C GLN A 37 -9.86 9.17 3.90
N ALA A 38 -8.81 9.94 3.63
CA ALA A 38 -7.44 9.59 3.97
C ALA A 38 -7.25 9.43 5.48
N LEU A 39 -7.86 10.31 6.28
CA LEU A 39 -7.82 10.20 7.75
C LEU A 39 -8.47 8.90 8.25
N ILE A 40 -9.65 8.56 7.73
CA ILE A 40 -10.35 7.32 8.08
C ILE A 40 -9.51 6.10 7.66
N MET A 41 -8.92 6.15 6.46
CA MET A 41 -8.04 5.09 5.96
C MET A 41 -6.82 4.89 6.87
N CYS A 42 -6.18 5.96 7.33
CA CYS A 42 -5.09 5.89 8.30
C CYS A 42 -5.52 5.17 9.60
N ALA A 43 -6.73 5.44 10.10
CA ALA A 43 -7.25 4.75 11.27
C ALA A 43 -7.45 3.25 11.01
N THR A 44 -7.93 2.87 9.82
CA THR A 44 -8.05 1.46 9.43
C THR A 44 -6.70 0.75 9.34
N CYS A 45 -5.64 1.41 8.86
CA CYS A 45 -4.30 0.84 8.79
C CYS A 45 -3.71 0.49 10.16
N LEU A 46 -4.11 1.20 11.24
CA LEU A 46 -3.71 0.86 12.61
C LEU A 46 -4.25 -0.51 13.07
N GLY A 47 -5.26 -1.06 12.38
CA GLY A 47 -5.72 -2.44 12.56
C GLY A 47 -4.66 -3.51 12.29
N ALA A 48 -3.47 -3.15 11.79
CA ALA A 48 -2.35 -4.09 11.61
C ALA A 48 -1.66 -4.39 12.91
N ILE A 49 -1.67 -3.44 13.83
CA ILE A 49 -0.88 -3.51 15.05
C ILE A 49 -1.20 -4.79 15.81
N PRO A 50 -2.48 -5.17 16.05
CA PRO A 50 -2.82 -6.42 16.71
C PRO A 50 -2.24 -7.64 15.98
N ILE A 51 -2.31 -7.69 14.65
CA ILE A 51 -1.79 -8.80 13.87
C ILE A 51 -0.27 -8.89 14.02
N LEU A 52 0.43 -7.76 13.94
CA LEU A 52 1.89 -7.73 14.09
C LEU A 52 2.29 -8.14 15.52
N THR A 53 1.60 -7.66 16.54
CA THR A 53 1.93 -7.99 17.94
C THR A 53 1.56 -9.41 18.32
N GLU A 54 0.36 -9.88 17.95
CA GLU A 54 -0.17 -11.19 18.35
C GLU A 54 0.38 -12.33 17.47
N VAL A 55 0.53 -12.09 16.16
CA VAL A 55 1.00 -13.12 15.23
C VAL A 55 2.51 -13.09 15.09
N LEU A 56 3.20 -11.95 15.00
CA LEU A 56 4.67 -11.95 14.83
C LEU A 56 5.42 -11.87 16.17
N GLY A 57 4.78 -11.35 17.22
CA GLY A 57 5.41 -11.18 18.54
C GLY A 57 6.35 -9.98 18.61
N VAL A 58 6.18 -9.02 17.70
CA VAL A 58 6.96 -7.79 17.75
C VAL A 58 6.40 -6.83 18.81
N PRO A 59 7.25 -6.01 19.46
CA PRO A 59 6.79 -4.97 20.36
C PRO A 59 5.86 -3.98 19.66
N PHE A 60 4.92 -3.39 20.42
CA PHE A 60 3.96 -2.41 19.90
C PHE A 60 4.65 -1.24 19.17
N GLU A 61 5.75 -0.72 19.70
CA GLU A 61 6.49 0.39 19.08
C GLU A 61 7.06 0.01 17.70
N VAL A 62 7.51 -1.24 17.56
CA VAL A 62 8.00 -1.78 16.29
C VAL A 62 6.84 -1.98 15.32
N ALA A 63 5.72 -2.52 15.77
CA ALA A 63 4.52 -2.67 14.96
C ALA A 63 4.00 -1.31 14.45
N LEU A 64 3.94 -0.30 15.32
CA LEU A 64 3.51 1.05 14.97
C LEU A 64 4.42 1.68 13.91
N THR A 65 5.74 1.58 14.07
CA THR A 65 6.70 2.11 13.09
C THR A 65 6.59 1.41 11.75
N MET A 66 6.42 0.08 11.74
CA MET A 66 6.17 -0.68 10.50
C MET A 66 4.89 -0.20 9.79
N VAL A 67 3.81 0.03 10.53
CA VAL A 67 2.54 0.54 9.96
C VAL A 67 2.70 1.95 9.41
N ILE A 68 3.39 2.85 10.12
CA ILE A 68 3.65 4.21 9.63
C ILE A 68 4.43 4.18 8.31
N ILE A 69 5.50 3.38 8.25
CA ILE A 69 6.30 3.23 7.03
C ILE A 69 5.45 2.69 5.88
N ASN A 70 4.63 1.67 6.14
CA ASN A 70 3.72 1.11 5.15
C ASN A 70 2.70 2.15 4.63
N SER A 71 2.11 2.93 5.53
CA SER A 71 1.19 4.01 5.16
C SER A 71 1.84 5.11 4.32
N ILE A 72 3.11 5.45 4.60
CA ILE A 72 3.87 6.39 3.74
C ILE A 72 4.07 5.78 2.35
N LEU A 73 4.46 4.50 2.28
CA LEU A 73 4.67 3.81 1.01
C LEU A 73 3.39 3.69 0.17
N TYR A 74 2.21 3.64 0.78
CA TYR A 74 0.94 3.70 0.08
C TYR A 74 0.72 5.02 -0.69
N ASN A 75 1.27 6.13 -0.20
CA ASN A 75 1.18 7.39 -0.93
C ASN A 75 1.96 7.39 -2.26
N LEU A 76 2.86 6.42 -2.49
CA LEU A 76 3.55 6.28 -3.78
C LEU A 76 2.59 6.00 -4.93
N HIS A 77 1.48 5.27 -4.70
CA HIS A 77 0.49 5.01 -5.76
C HIS A 77 -0.09 6.31 -6.32
N SER A 78 -0.60 7.16 -5.41
CA SER A 78 -1.12 8.48 -5.76
C SER A 78 -0.02 9.39 -6.34
N PHE A 79 1.18 9.35 -5.75
CA PHE A 79 2.31 10.15 -6.22
C PHE A 79 2.74 9.79 -7.65
N PHE A 80 2.77 8.51 -8.01
CA PHE A 80 3.09 8.05 -9.37
C PHE A 80 1.91 8.11 -10.35
N GLY A 81 0.76 8.63 -9.89
CA GLY A 81 -0.37 9.00 -10.71
C GLY A 81 -1.41 7.90 -10.91
N ASP A 82 -1.32 6.83 -10.12
CA ASP A 82 -2.30 5.74 -10.09
C ASP A 82 -3.48 6.13 -9.18
N PRO A 83 -4.71 6.29 -9.70
CA PRO A 83 -5.88 6.71 -8.91
C PRO A 83 -6.49 5.54 -8.15
N VAL A 84 -5.67 4.75 -7.45
CA VAL A 84 -6.12 3.63 -6.62
C VAL A 84 -6.05 3.99 -5.14
N VAL A 85 -6.99 3.45 -4.37
CA VAL A 85 -6.87 3.45 -2.92
C VAL A 85 -6.07 2.21 -2.54
N PRO A 86 -4.78 2.36 -2.18
CA PRO A 86 -3.97 1.23 -1.75
C PRO A 86 -4.55 0.69 -0.44
N GLY A 87 -4.59 -0.64 -0.34
CA GLY A 87 -5.18 -1.30 0.79
C GLY A 87 -4.72 -2.74 0.87
N TRP A 88 -5.13 -3.40 1.94
CA TRP A 88 -4.76 -4.77 2.16
C TRP A 88 -5.73 -5.68 1.44
N ILE A 89 -5.24 -6.84 1.08
CA ILE A 89 -6.09 -7.93 0.64
C ILE A 89 -6.66 -8.55 1.92
N THR A 90 -7.79 -8.03 2.42
CA THR A 90 -8.48 -8.54 3.62
C THR A 90 -8.60 -10.07 3.67
N PRO A 91 -8.97 -10.78 2.58
CA PRO A 91 -9.02 -12.25 2.63
C PRO A 91 -7.64 -12.92 2.75
N ALA A 92 -6.54 -12.21 2.47
CA ALA A 92 -5.19 -12.74 2.65
C ALA A 92 -4.74 -12.75 4.12
N ILE A 93 -5.39 -11.97 4.99
CA ILE A 93 -5.07 -11.92 6.43
C ILE A 93 -5.16 -13.32 7.06
N PRO A 94 -6.31 -14.02 7.05
CA PRO A 94 -6.41 -15.34 7.66
C PRO A 94 -5.47 -16.37 7.01
N LEU A 95 -5.27 -16.30 5.69
CA LEU A 95 -4.36 -17.20 4.97
C LEU A 95 -2.91 -17.02 5.41
N THR A 96 -2.47 -15.76 5.51
CA THR A 96 -1.11 -15.42 5.93
C THR A 96 -0.91 -15.83 7.39
N THR A 97 -1.88 -15.55 8.26
CA THR A 97 -1.83 -15.98 9.66
C THR A 97 -1.74 -17.49 9.79
N ALA A 98 -2.56 -18.25 9.04
CA ALA A 98 -2.53 -19.71 9.06
C ALA A 98 -1.19 -20.30 8.58
N TYR A 99 -0.51 -19.64 7.63
CA TYR A 99 0.84 -20.02 7.22
C TYR A 99 1.89 -19.68 8.28
N LEU A 100 1.82 -18.48 8.86
CA LEU A 100 2.79 -18.01 9.85
C LEU A 100 2.76 -18.79 11.17
N THR A 101 1.59 -19.31 11.57
CA THR A 101 1.45 -20.13 12.78
C THR A 101 2.16 -21.48 12.68
N GLN A 102 2.58 -21.90 11.49
CA GLN A 102 3.39 -23.11 11.27
C GLN A 102 4.86 -22.93 11.72
N TYR A 103 5.32 -21.69 11.91
CA TYR A 103 6.69 -21.35 12.30
C TYR A 103 6.76 -20.87 13.75
N GLN A 104 7.93 -21.02 14.38
CA GLN A 104 8.13 -20.50 15.74
C GLN A 104 8.05 -18.96 15.76
N MET A 105 7.40 -18.42 16.79
CA MET A 105 7.26 -16.99 17.00
C MET A 105 8.63 -16.33 17.19
N GLY A 106 8.81 -15.13 16.64
CA GLY A 106 10.10 -14.43 16.62
C GLY A 106 10.77 -14.45 15.24
N PRO A 107 12.11 -14.60 15.15
CA PRO A 107 12.84 -14.38 13.90
C PRO A 107 12.44 -15.28 12.73
N GLU A 108 12.07 -16.53 12.99
CA GLU A 108 11.69 -17.48 11.93
C GLU A 108 10.38 -17.04 11.25
N ARG A 109 9.37 -16.67 12.03
CA ARG A 109 8.09 -16.20 11.51
C ARG A 109 8.23 -14.89 10.72
N ILE A 110 9.09 -13.98 11.16
CA ILE A 110 9.40 -12.74 10.41
C ILE A 110 10.05 -13.08 9.06
N LYS A 111 11.03 -13.99 9.04
CA LYS A 111 11.67 -14.45 7.79
C LYS A 111 10.67 -15.13 6.86
N ALA A 112 9.77 -15.96 7.40
CA ALA A 112 8.71 -16.61 6.64
C ALA A 112 7.75 -15.57 6.01
N LEU A 113 7.38 -14.52 6.74
CA LEU A 113 6.59 -13.42 6.22
C LEU A 113 7.31 -12.67 5.09
N ILE A 114 8.60 -12.34 5.28
CA ILE A 114 9.40 -11.66 4.25
C ILE A 114 9.49 -12.52 2.99
N ALA A 115 9.76 -13.82 3.13
CA ALA A 115 9.82 -14.75 2.01
C ALA A 115 8.49 -14.82 1.24
N LEU A 116 7.37 -14.88 1.96
CA LEU A 116 6.04 -14.87 1.36
C LEU A 116 5.78 -13.57 0.56
N GLN A 117 6.12 -12.41 1.12
CA GLN A 117 5.94 -11.12 0.45
C GLN A 117 6.83 -10.99 -0.79
N LEU A 118 8.08 -11.47 -0.74
CA LEU A 118 8.97 -11.51 -1.89
C LEU A 118 8.41 -12.41 -2.99
N LEU A 119 7.89 -13.58 -2.64
CA LEU A 119 7.30 -14.51 -3.59
C LEU A 119 6.06 -13.92 -4.28
N VAL A 120 5.15 -13.31 -3.51
CA VAL A 120 3.98 -12.60 -4.06
C VAL A 120 4.41 -11.45 -4.96
N GLY A 121 5.42 -10.67 -4.54
CA GLY A 121 5.99 -9.58 -5.34
C GLY A 121 6.53 -10.06 -6.69
N VAL A 122 7.30 -11.15 -6.69
CA VAL A 122 7.79 -11.78 -7.94
C VAL A 122 6.62 -12.24 -8.80
N PHE A 123 5.60 -12.85 -8.20
CA PHE A 123 4.41 -13.30 -8.92
C PHE A 123 3.69 -12.14 -9.61
N PHE A 124 3.50 -11.02 -8.90
CA PHE A 124 2.89 -9.80 -9.45
C PHE A 124 3.74 -9.18 -10.56
N LEU A 125 5.06 -9.16 -10.43
CA LEU A 125 5.96 -8.68 -11.48
C LEU A 125 5.83 -9.56 -12.75
N VAL A 126 5.87 -10.89 -12.60
CA VAL A 126 5.73 -11.82 -13.73
C VAL A 126 4.37 -11.64 -14.41
N MET A 127 3.28 -11.58 -13.65
CA MET A 127 1.93 -11.35 -14.22
C MET A 127 1.82 -9.98 -14.89
N GLY A 128 2.46 -8.95 -14.34
CA GLY A 128 2.51 -7.61 -14.91
C GLY A 128 3.26 -7.58 -16.25
N PHE A 129 4.43 -8.19 -16.33
CA PHE A 129 5.23 -8.27 -17.57
C PHE A 129 4.58 -9.14 -18.64
N THR A 130 4.01 -10.29 -18.26
CA THR A 130 3.39 -11.23 -19.21
C THR A 130 2.00 -10.80 -19.67
N GLY A 131 1.38 -9.82 -18.99
CA GLY A 131 0.04 -9.35 -19.29
C GLY A 131 -1.07 -10.37 -18.97
N LEU A 132 -0.75 -11.47 -18.27
CA LEU A 132 -1.76 -12.45 -17.83
C LEU A 132 -2.84 -11.81 -16.96
N ALA A 133 -2.49 -10.76 -16.21
CA ALA A 133 -3.43 -9.99 -15.39
C ALA A 133 -4.60 -9.37 -16.20
N LYS A 134 -4.46 -9.21 -17.53
CA LYS A 134 -5.52 -8.69 -18.41
C LYS A 134 -6.43 -9.77 -19.00
N ARG A 135 -6.11 -11.05 -18.80
CA ARG A 135 -6.84 -12.19 -19.39
C ARG A 135 -7.83 -12.86 -18.43
N VAL A 136 -7.91 -12.38 -17.19
CA VAL A 136 -8.81 -12.89 -16.15
C VAL A 136 -9.86 -11.83 -15.86
#